data_AF-A0A0D8XD69-F1
#
_entry.id   AF-A0A0D8XD69-F1
#
_cell.length_a   1.000
_cell.length_b   1.000
_cell.length_c   1.000
_cell.angle_alpha   90.00
_cell.angle_beta   90.00
_cell.angle_gamma   90.00
#
_symmetry.space_group_name_H-M   'P 1'
#
loop_
_entity.id
_entity.type
_entity.pdbx_description
1 polymer ?
#
loop_
_entity_poly.entity_id
_entity_poly.type
_entity_poly.pdbx_seq_one_letter_code
_entity_poly.pdbx_strand_id
1 'polypeptide(L)'
;MEGSETNNIMCDLLREAFSATVARDYEKAVSVVRCAIATDYAFGVEDLELIDHVYACILNTSHYDESVIEVCWEWIDALERAPRLKDARVVSSSQLSIYYAYHTISRVQERMPRRANHSQLRADAWQRVKRSFDYLWSAAVQLWKPFELDRLDILCSWSYLALQFSDVVDDDTMDLIEVSKIPVFF
;
A
#
# COMPACT_ATOMS: atom_id res chain seq x y z
N MET A 1 -9.14 15.48 26.82
CA MET A 1 -8.25 14.62 27.63
C MET A 1 -8.06 13.25 26.97
N GLU A 2 -9.08 12.64 26.36
CA GLU A 2 -9.00 11.32 25.67
C GLU A 2 -7.94 11.24 24.55
N GLY A 3 -7.71 12.31 23.79
CA GLY A 3 -6.70 12.33 22.72
C GLY A 3 -5.24 12.21 23.21
N SER A 4 -4.95 12.55 24.47
CA SER A 4 -3.58 12.46 25.00
C SER A 4 -3.22 11.04 25.45
N GLU A 5 -4.18 10.32 26.03
CA GLU A 5 -3.97 8.93 26.48
C GLU A 5 -3.86 7.98 25.29
N THR A 6 -4.71 8.15 24.27
CA THR A 6 -4.65 7.37 23.02
C THR A 6 -3.31 7.55 22.30
N ASN A 7 -2.80 8.78 22.25
CA ASN A 7 -1.48 9.06 21.65
C ASN A 7 -0.34 8.42 22.46
N ASN A 8 -0.42 8.41 23.80
CA ASN A 8 0.61 7.78 24.64
C ASN A 8 0.62 6.26 24.46
N ILE A 9 -0.55 5.62 24.46
CA ILE A 9 -0.69 4.18 24.19
C ILE A 9 -0.11 3.85 22.81
N MET A 10 -0.39 4.67 21.80
CA MET A 10 0.15 4.46 20.46
C MET A 10 1.68 4.59 20.42
N CYS A 11 2.25 5.64 21.02
CA CYS A 11 3.69 5.81 21.10
C CYS A 11 4.38 4.60 21.75
N ASP A 12 3.75 4.01 22.77
CA ASP A 12 4.28 2.82 23.45
C ASP A 12 4.18 1.57 22.58
N LEU A 13 3.04 1.35 21.89
CA LEU A 13 2.88 0.24 20.94
C LEU A 13 3.90 0.32 19.79
N LEU A 14 4.09 1.49 19.16
CA LEU A 14 5.05 1.64 18.06
C LEU A 14 6.50 1.44 18.53
N ARG A 15 6.83 1.94 19.73
CA ARG A 15 8.14 1.70 20.34
C ARG A 15 8.36 0.22 20.65
N GLU A 16 7.32 -0.48 21.10
CA GLU A 16 7.39 -1.92 21.35
C GLU A 16 7.57 -2.70 20.05
N ALA A 17 6.81 -2.38 19.00
CA ALA A 17 6.98 -2.98 17.69
C ALA A 17 8.40 -2.76 17.15
N PHE A 18 8.93 -1.54 17.23
CA PHE A 18 10.31 -1.23 16.85
C PHE A 18 11.34 -2.02 17.67
N SER A 19 11.13 -2.14 18.98
CA SER A 19 12.04 -2.91 19.83
C SER A 19 12.04 -4.39 19.46
N ALA A 20 10.87 -4.93 19.09
CA ALA A 20 10.73 -6.30 18.63
C ALA A 20 11.41 -6.53 17.26
N THR A 21 11.32 -5.59 16.31
CA THR A 21 12.03 -5.70 15.03
C THR A 21 13.55 -5.67 15.22
N VAL A 22 14.07 -4.81 16.09
CA VAL A 22 15.51 -4.78 16.46
C VAL A 22 15.95 -6.11 17.08
N ALA A 23 15.11 -6.71 17.92
CA ALA A 23 15.35 -8.02 18.52
C ALA A 23 15.15 -9.21 17.55
N ARG A 24 14.69 -8.96 16.32
CA ARG A 24 14.28 -9.96 15.32
C ARG A 24 13.14 -10.88 15.79
N ASP A 25 12.35 -10.41 16.75
CA ASP A 25 11.12 -11.07 17.18
C ASP A 25 9.97 -10.59 16.29
N TYR A 26 9.95 -11.08 15.06
CA TYR A 26 9.00 -10.62 14.04
C TYR A 26 7.56 -11.02 14.39
N GLU A 27 7.33 -12.18 15.00
CA GLU A 27 5.98 -12.57 15.44
C GLU A 27 5.41 -11.55 16.43
N LYS A 28 6.22 -11.12 17.40
CA LYS A 28 5.82 -10.06 18.32
C LYS A 28 5.62 -8.73 17.62
N ALA A 29 6.57 -8.31 16.76
CA ALA A 29 6.48 -7.05 16.03
C ALA A 29 5.16 -6.93 15.23
N VAL A 30 4.79 -8.02 14.57
CA VAL A 30 3.54 -8.13 13.80
C VAL A 30 2.32 -8.04 14.70
N SER A 31 2.31 -8.78 15.80
CA SER A 31 1.20 -8.74 16.75
C SER A 31 0.98 -7.31 17.27
N VAL A 32 2.05 -6.58 17.58
CA VAL A 32 1.96 -5.21 18.09
C VAL A 32 1.53 -4.23 17.00
N VAL A 33 2.04 -4.36 15.78
CA VAL A 33 1.60 -3.57 14.62
C VAL A 33 0.12 -3.80 14.32
N ARG A 34 -0.38 -5.03 14.39
CA ARG A 34 -1.82 -5.32 14.23
C ARG A 34 -2.66 -4.63 15.30
N CYS A 35 -2.20 -4.61 16.56
CA CYS A 35 -2.86 -3.86 17.63
C CYS A 35 -2.86 -2.35 17.35
N ALA A 36 -1.76 -1.80 16.82
CA ALA A 36 -1.67 -0.40 16.41
C ALA A 36 -2.67 -0.05 15.31
N ILE A 37 -2.74 -0.89 14.27
CA ILE A 37 -3.63 -0.74 13.10
C ILE A 37 -5.10 -0.78 13.51
N ALA A 38 -5.45 -1.54 14.55
CA ALA A 38 -6.82 -1.66 15.05
C ALA A 38 -7.32 -0.39 15.79
N THR A 39 -6.49 0.64 15.94
CA THR A 39 -6.86 1.92 16.56
C THR A 39 -7.23 3.00 15.52
N ASP A 40 -7.94 4.04 15.94
CA ASP A 40 -8.25 5.22 15.12
C ASP A 40 -7.09 6.24 15.03
N TYR A 41 -5.89 5.88 15.48
CA TYR A 41 -4.73 6.77 15.44
C TYR A 41 -4.39 7.17 14.00
N ALA A 42 -3.92 8.40 13.77
CA ALA A 42 -3.45 8.83 12.44
C ALA A 42 -1.92 8.65 12.32
N PHE A 43 -1.49 7.69 11.50
CA PHE A 43 -0.08 7.38 11.28
C PHE A 43 0.64 8.52 10.56
N GLY A 44 1.83 8.88 11.06
CA GLY A 44 2.81 9.71 10.34
C GLY A 44 3.76 8.84 9.52
N VAL A 45 4.68 9.49 8.80
CA VAL A 45 5.64 8.81 7.91
C VAL A 45 6.50 7.78 8.65
N GLU A 46 7.04 8.13 9.82
CA GLU A 46 7.88 7.23 10.63
C GLU A 46 7.11 5.97 11.08
N ASP A 47 5.83 6.11 11.38
CA ASP A 47 4.97 4.99 11.77
C ASP A 47 4.75 4.05 10.58
N LEU A 48 4.56 4.61 9.37
CA LEU A 48 4.39 3.86 8.14
C LEU A 48 5.67 3.13 7.75
N GLU A 49 6.84 3.76 7.88
CA GLU A 49 8.14 3.12 7.64
C GLU A 49 8.34 1.90 8.55
N LEU A 50 7.94 1.98 9.82
CA LEU A 50 7.97 0.84 10.73
C LEU A 50 6.99 -0.26 10.31
N ILE A 51 5.76 0.11 9.94
CA ILE A 51 4.73 -0.83 9.47
C ILE A 51 5.23 -1.57 8.21
N ASP A 52 5.76 -0.82 7.24
CA ASP A 52 6.33 -1.34 6.00
C ASP A 52 7.49 -2.29 6.26
N HIS A 53 8.37 -1.94 7.20
CA HIS A 53 9.46 -2.81 7.61
C HIS A 53 8.94 -4.13 8.20
N VAL A 54 7.93 -4.08 9.07
CA VAL A 54 7.34 -5.27 9.68
C VAL A 54 6.68 -6.16 8.62
N TYR A 55 5.87 -5.60 7.71
CA TYR A 55 5.25 -6.39 6.64
C TYR A 55 6.27 -6.96 5.66
N ALA A 56 7.31 -6.20 5.29
CA ALA A 56 8.40 -6.72 4.46
C ALA A 56 9.11 -7.91 5.13
N CYS A 57 9.29 -7.88 6.46
CA CYS A 57 9.84 -9.02 7.18
C CYS A 57 8.95 -10.26 7.11
N ILE A 58 7.63 -10.15 7.31
CA ILE A 58 6.69 -11.29 7.18
C ILE A 58 6.66 -11.81 5.75
N LEU A 59 6.66 -10.91 4.78
CA LEU A 59 6.61 -11.28 3.37
C LEU A 59 7.83 -12.13 2.99
N ASN A 60 9.01 -11.77 3.51
CA ASN A 60 10.25 -12.52 3.29
C ASN A 60 10.30 -13.87 4.01
N THR A 61 9.54 -14.07 5.08
CA THR A 61 9.42 -15.36 5.77
C THR A 61 8.26 -16.21 5.26
N SER A 62 7.41 -15.66 4.39
CA SER A 62 6.28 -16.38 3.80
C SER A 62 6.76 -17.37 2.73
N HIS A 63 6.48 -18.65 2.95
CA HIS A 63 6.97 -19.73 2.08
C HIS A 63 5.97 -20.17 1.01
N TYR A 64 4.69 -19.85 1.17
CA TYR A 64 3.63 -20.26 0.24
C TYR A 64 3.08 -19.06 -0.53
N ASP A 65 2.78 -19.25 -1.82
CA ASP A 65 2.21 -18.21 -2.67
C ASP A 65 0.91 -17.63 -2.09
N GLU A 66 0.02 -18.49 -1.57
CA GLU A 66 -1.19 -18.06 -0.88
C GLU A 66 -0.88 -17.15 0.33
N SER A 67 0.08 -17.53 1.17
CA SER A 67 0.48 -16.71 2.33
C SER A 67 1.09 -15.37 1.94
N VAL A 68 1.85 -15.32 0.84
CA VAL A 68 2.41 -14.06 0.31
C VAL A 68 1.27 -13.12 -0.12
N ILE A 69 0.26 -13.64 -0.81
CA ILE A 69 -0.92 -12.86 -1.22
C ILE A 69 -1.69 -12.36 0.01
N GLU A 70 -1.91 -13.21 1.02
CA GLU A 70 -2.62 -12.84 2.26
C GLU A 70 -1.90 -11.71 2.99
N VAL A 71 -0.58 -11.80 3.15
CA VAL A 71 0.24 -10.75 3.78
C VAL A 71 0.19 -9.44 2.99
N CYS A 72 0.26 -9.50 1.65
CA CYS A 72 0.12 -8.30 0.82
C CYS A 72 -1.26 -7.64 0.99
N TRP A 73 -2.33 -8.43 1.06
CA TRP A 73 -3.67 -7.88 1.29
C TRP A 73 -3.81 -7.23 2.66
N GLU A 74 -3.30 -7.89 3.69
CA GLU A 74 -3.29 -7.34 5.04
C GLU A 74 -2.52 -6.03 5.12
N TRP A 75 -1.36 -5.96 4.45
CA TRP A 75 -0.54 -4.75 4.38
C TRP A 75 -1.29 -3.61 3.68
N ILE A 76 -1.94 -3.88 2.54
CA ILE A 76 -2.77 -2.89 1.85
C ILE A 76 -3.87 -2.39 2.80
N ASP A 77 -4.64 -3.30 3.41
CA ASP A 77 -5.75 -2.93 4.31
C ASP A 77 -5.27 -2.07 5.51
N ALA A 78 -4.08 -2.37 6.04
CA ALA A 78 -3.46 -1.58 7.10
C ALA A 78 -3.15 -0.14 6.67
N LEU A 79 -2.67 0.05 5.43
CA LEU A 79 -2.33 1.36 4.88
C LEU A 79 -3.55 2.14 4.37
N GLU A 80 -4.64 1.46 4.00
CA GLU A 80 -5.85 2.07 3.47
C GLU A 80 -6.87 2.46 4.53
N ARG A 81 -6.61 2.15 5.81
CA ARG A 81 -7.53 2.41 6.92
C ARG A 81 -7.79 3.90 7.15
N ALA A 82 -8.93 4.22 7.77
CA ALA A 82 -9.25 5.58 8.21
C ALA A 82 -8.68 5.86 9.63
N PRO A 83 -8.24 7.09 9.94
CA PRO A 83 -7.95 8.17 8.98
C PRO A 83 -6.66 7.85 8.19
N ARG A 84 -6.76 7.92 6.86
CA ARG A 84 -5.67 7.51 5.96
C ARG A 84 -4.55 8.54 5.84
N LEU A 85 -4.88 9.83 6.01
CA LEU A 85 -3.97 10.94 5.76
C LEU A 85 -3.80 11.82 6.99
N LYS A 86 -2.57 11.93 7.48
CA LYS A 86 -2.16 12.89 8.51
C LYS A 86 -1.60 14.18 7.89
N ASP A 87 -0.74 14.01 6.88
CA ASP A 87 -0.18 15.09 6.06
C ASP A 87 0.15 14.56 4.65
N ALA A 88 0.54 15.46 3.73
CA ALA A 88 0.78 15.10 2.32
C ALA A 88 1.86 14.03 2.12
N ARG A 89 2.87 13.96 2.99
CA ARG A 89 3.98 12.98 2.87
C ARG A 89 3.51 11.56 3.12
N VAL A 90 2.44 11.39 3.89
CA VAL A 90 1.80 10.08 4.10
C VAL A 90 1.23 9.52 2.80
N VAL A 91 0.72 10.36 1.89
CA VAL A 91 0.25 9.91 0.57
C VAL A 91 1.41 9.31 -0.22
N SER A 92 2.53 10.04 -0.34
CA SER A 92 3.71 9.60 -1.09
C SER A 92 4.32 8.32 -0.50
N SER A 93 4.51 8.29 0.83
CA SER A 93 5.05 7.11 1.54
C SER A 93 4.15 5.87 1.37
N SER A 94 2.83 6.02 1.59
CA SER A 94 1.90 4.88 1.48
C SER A 94 1.71 4.39 0.04
N GLN A 95 1.80 5.28 -0.95
CA GLN A 95 1.67 4.90 -2.36
C GLN A 95 2.70 3.84 -2.76
N LEU A 96 3.98 4.02 -2.42
CA LEU A 96 5.03 3.09 -2.82
C LEU A 96 4.80 1.69 -2.24
N SER A 97 4.40 1.61 -0.97
CA SER A 97 4.14 0.37 -0.26
C SER A 97 2.91 -0.36 -0.80
N ILE A 98 1.84 0.40 -1.08
CA ILE A 98 0.63 -0.13 -1.73
C ILE A 98 0.95 -0.65 -3.15
N TYR A 99 1.69 0.13 -3.93
CA TYR A 99 2.19 -0.30 -5.24
C TYR A 99 2.94 -1.63 -5.13
N TYR A 100 3.90 -1.71 -4.21
CA TYR A 100 4.75 -2.89 -4.05
C TYR A 100 3.96 -4.14 -3.65
N ALA A 101 2.97 -4.00 -2.77
CA ALA A 101 2.08 -5.09 -2.39
C ALA A 101 1.24 -5.59 -3.59
N TYR A 102 0.64 -4.69 -4.37
CA TYR A 102 -0.10 -5.06 -5.58
C TYR A 102 0.80 -5.68 -6.66
N HIS A 103 1.99 -5.13 -6.86
CA HIS A 103 3.00 -5.68 -7.75
C HIS A 103 3.32 -7.13 -7.38
N THR A 104 3.57 -7.37 -6.09
CA THR A 104 3.86 -8.71 -5.55
C THR A 104 2.68 -9.66 -5.78
N ILE A 105 1.44 -9.23 -5.50
CA ILE A 105 0.24 -10.02 -5.77
C ILE A 105 0.16 -10.43 -7.25
N SER A 106 0.37 -9.50 -8.18
CA SER A 106 0.35 -9.83 -9.61
C SER A 106 1.40 -10.88 -9.97
N ARG A 107 2.64 -10.69 -9.50
CA ARG A 107 3.75 -11.63 -9.75
C ARG A 107 3.48 -13.03 -9.19
N VAL A 108 2.88 -13.12 -8.02
CA VAL A 108 2.49 -14.40 -7.41
C VAL A 108 1.36 -15.03 -8.23
N GLN A 109 0.32 -14.28 -8.56
CA GLN A 109 -0.77 -14.77 -9.40
C GLN A 109 -0.29 -15.28 -10.77
N GLU A 110 0.70 -14.63 -11.39
CA GLU A 110 1.30 -15.05 -12.66
C GLU A 110 2.05 -16.39 -12.57
N ARG A 111 2.75 -16.66 -11.46
CA ARG A 111 3.53 -17.90 -11.28
C ARG A 111 2.72 -19.07 -10.75
N MET A 112 1.64 -18.81 -10.02
CA MET A 112 0.76 -19.84 -9.50
C MET A 112 0.09 -20.63 -10.64
N PRO A 113 -0.20 -21.93 -10.44
CA PRO A 113 -0.97 -22.72 -11.40
C PRO A 113 -2.33 -22.06 -11.67
N ARG A 114 -2.66 -21.84 -12.96
CA ARG A 114 -3.92 -21.21 -13.36
C ARG A 114 -5.11 -22.10 -12.99
N ARG A 115 -5.79 -21.74 -11.90
CA ARG A 115 -7.07 -22.32 -11.48
C ARG A 115 -8.21 -21.77 -12.35
N ALA A 116 -9.36 -22.42 -12.34
CA ALA A 116 -10.53 -22.00 -13.14
C ALA A 116 -10.99 -20.56 -12.82
N ASN A 117 -10.72 -20.06 -11.62
CA ASN A 117 -11.05 -18.71 -11.17
C ASN A 117 -9.92 -17.68 -11.37
N HIS A 118 -8.83 -18.02 -12.07
CA HIS A 118 -7.66 -17.14 -12.21
C HIS A 118 -8.03 -15.75 -12.78
N SER A 119 -8.80 -15.70 -13.86
CA SER A 119 -9.24 -14.43 -14.46
C SER A 119 -10.11 -13.61 -13.51
N GLN A 120 -10.98 -14.27 -12.73
CA GLN A 120 -11.81 -13.58 -11.73
C GLN A 120 -10.93 -12.98 -10.61
N LEU A 121 -9.97 -13.74 -10.09
CA LEU A 121 -9.05 -13.27 -9.04
C LEU A 121 -8.23 -12.06 -9.50
N ARG A 122 -7.81 -12.05 -10.77
CA ARG A 122 -7.09 -10.91 -11.35
C ARG A 122 -8.00 -9.70 -11.52
N ALA A 123 -9.22 -9.89 -11.99
CA ALA A 123 -10.21 -8.82 -12.10
C ALA A 123 -10.55 -8.22 -10.72
N ASP A 124 -10.76 -9.04 -9.70
CA ASP A 124 -11.03 -8.60 -8.33
C ASP A 124 -9.84 -7.82 -7.76
N ALA A 125 -8.61 -8.30 -7.99
CA ALA A 125 -7.39 -7.59 -7.58
C ALA A 125 -7.27 -6.24 -8.30
N TRP A 126 -7.56 -6.17 -9.60
CA TRP A 126 -7.55 -4.92 -10.36
C TRP A 126 -8.58 -3.91 -9.83
N GLN A 127 -9.78 -4.33 -9.48
CA GLN A 127 -10.78 -3.44 -8.88
C GLN A 127 -10.29 -2.80 -7.58
N ARG A 128 -9.49 -3.53 -6.80
CA ARG A 128 -8.82 -2.98 -5.62
C ARG A 128 -7.69 -2.01 -5.99
N VAL A 129 -6.84 -2.36 -6.95
CA VAL A 129 -5.80 -1.45 -7.49
C VAL A 129 -6.41 -0.12 -7.91
N LYS A 130 -7.44 -0.17 -8.75
CA LYS A 130 -8.14 1.02 -9.26
C LYS A 130 -8.64 1.90 -8.12
N ARG A 131 -9.35 1.32 -7.14
CA ARG A 131 -9.83 2.06 -5.97
C ARG A 131 -8.70 2.74 -5.19
N SER A 132 -7.62 2.02 -4.92
CA SER A 132 -6.46 2.56 -4.19
C SER A 132 -5.84 3.74 -4.94
N PHE A 133 -5.60 3.59 -6.24
CA PHE A 133 -4.91 4.59 -7.04
C PHE A 133 -5.80 5.76 -7.47
N ASP A 134 -7.10 5.54 -7.66
CA ASP A 134 -8.08 6.63 -7.81
C ASP A 134 -8.03 7.56 -6.59
N TYR A 135 -8.00 6.98 -5.39
CA TYR A 135 -7.89 7.73 -4.15
C TYR A 135 -6.58 8.52 -4.08
N LEU A 136 -5.43 7.84 -4.28
CA LEU A 136 -4.11 8.46 -4.24
C LEU A 136 -3.99 9.57 -5.30
N TRP A 137 -4.49 9.34 -6.51
CA TRP A 137 -4.47 10.33 -7.59
C TRP A 137 -5.34 11.53 -7.29
N SER A 138 -6.57 11.32 -6.79
CA SER A 138 -7.47 12.40 -6.36
C SER A 138 -6.82 13.26 -5.27
N ALA A 139 -6.18 12.64 -4.28
CA ALA A 139 -5.42 13.37 -3.26
C ALA A 139 -4.24 14.14 -3.89
N ALA A 140 -3.50 13.50 -4.78
CA ALA A 140 -2.32 14.09 -5.41
C ALA A 140 -2.62 15.31 -6.28
N VAL A 141 -3.73 15.29 -7.03
CA VAL A 141 -4.15 16.42 -7.86
C VAL A 141 -4.49 17.65 -7.00
N GLN A 142 -4.94 17.44 -5.76
CA GLN A 142 -5.26 18.51 -4.81
C GLN A 142 -4.03 19.01 -4.06
N LEU A 143 -3.09 18.11 -3.75
CA LEU A 143 -1.90 18.41 -2.94
C LEU A 143 -0.74 18.97 -3.77
N TRP A 144 -0.56 18.49 -4.99
CA TRP A 144 0.66 18.72 -5.78
C TRP A 144 0.41 19.22 -7.19
N LYS A 145 1.35 20.05 -7.66
CA LYS A 145 1.38 20.52 -9.06
C LYS A 145 1.63 19.36 -10.01
N PRO A 146 1.21 19.46 -11.29
CA PRO A 146 1.35 18.38 -12.27
C PRO A 146 2.77 17.81 -12.45
N PHE A 147 3.81 18.60 -12.18
CA PHE A 147 5.22 18.24 -12.42
C PHE A 147 5.99 17.90 -11.13
N GLU A 148 5.31 17.88 -9.98
CA GLU A 148 5.93 17.48 -8.73
C GLU A 148 6.13 15.96 -8.70
N LEU A 149 7.30 15.55 -8.21
CA LEU A 149 7.77 14.17 -8.31
C LEU A 149 6.78 13.19 -7.66
N ASP A 150 6.26 13.50 -6.48
CA ASP A 150 5.29 12.66 -5.77
C ASP A 150 4.05 12.36 -6.62
N ARG A 151 3.56 13.35 -7.38
CA ARG A 151 2.41 13.16 -8.27
C ARG A 151 2.76 12.29 -9.48
N LEU A 152 3.97 12.44 -10.02
CA LEU A 152 4.45 11.62 -11.14
C LEU A 152 4.73 10.17 -10.71
N ASP A 153 5.19 9.96 -9.48
CA ASP A 153 5.46 8.63 -8.94
C ASP A 153 4.17 7.80 -8.83
N ILE A 154 3.05 8.42 -8.47
CA ILE A 154 1.73 7.77 -8.47
C ILE A 154 1.37 7.30 -9.89
N LEU A 155 1.49 8.16 -10.90
CA LEU A 155 1.22 7.79 -12.29
C LEU A 155 2.15 6.69 -12.79
N CYS A 156 3.44 6.75 -12.42
CA CYS A 156 4.43 5.75 -12.79
C CYS A 156 4.06 4.38 -12.22
N SER A 157 3.74 4.33 -10.93
CA SER A 157 3.31 3.12 -10.23
C SER A 157 2.01 2.55 -10.82
N TRP A 158 1.03 3.41 -11.09
CA TRP A 158 -0.25 2.99 -11.65
C TRP A 158 -0.10 2.47 -13.08
N SER A 159 0.72 3.14 -13.91
CA SER A 159 1.05 2.69 -15.26
C SER A 159 1.68 1.31 -15.26
N TYR A 160 2.57 1.03 -14.31
CA TYR A 160 3.21 -0.27 -14.21
C TYR A 160 2.21 -1.36 -13.81
N LEU A 161 1.33 -1.08 -12.82
CA LEU A 161 0.27 -2.01 -12.45
C LEU A 161 -0.70 -2.26 -13.59
N ALA A 162 -1.07 -1.24 -14.37
CA ALA A 162 -1.93 -1.38 -15.55
C ALA A 162 -1.31 -2.35 -16.58
N LEU A 163 0.00 -2.28 -16.81
CA LEU A 163 0.69 -3.25 -17.68
C LEU A 163 0.67 -4.67 -17.08
N GLN A 164 0.91 -4.78 -15.78
CA GLN A 164 0.89 -6.08 -15.08
C GLN A 164 -0.51 -6.70 -15.04
N PHE A 165 -1.57 -5.92 -15.11
CA PHE A 165 -2.97 -6.33 -15.16
C PHE A 165 -3.61 -6.08 -16.53
N SER A 166 -2.81 -6.11 -17.60
CA SER A 166 -3.24 -5.78 -18.97
C SER A 166 -4.40 -6.63 -19.52
N ASP A 167 -4.67 -7.78 -18.92
CA ASP A 167 -5.79 -8.66 -19.25
C ASP A 167 -7.14 -8.22 -18.64
N VAL A 168 -7.12 -7.33 -17.64
CA VAL A 168 -8.32 -6.92 -16.87
C VAL A 168 -8.42 -5.42 -16.61
N VAL A 169 -7.39 -4.63 -16.97
CA VAL A 169 -7.40 -3.16 -16.90
C VAL A 169 -8.52 -2.57 -17.75
N ASP A 170 -9.19 -1.56 -17.24
CA ASP A 170 -10.24 -0.82 -17.95
C ASP A 170 -9.70 0.37 -18.75
N ASP A 171 -10.39 0.65 -19.87
CA ASP A 171 -10.04 1.73 -20.80
C ASP A 171 -10.03 3.11 -20.10
N ASP A 172 -10.98 3.38 -19.19
CA ASP A 172 -11.03 4.64 -18.45
C ASP A 172 -9.73 4.93 -17.68
N THR A 173 -9.16 3.89 -17.06
CA THR A 173 -7.88 4.01 -16.34
C THR A 173 -6.72 4.25 -17.30
N MET A 174 -6.71 3.57 -18.44
CA MET A 174 -5.68 3.75 -19.47
C MET A 174 -5.72 5.16 -20.07
N ASP A 175 -6.92 5.66 -20.38
CA ASP A 175 -7.14 7.01 -20.89
C ASP A 175 -6.69 8.06 -19.87
N LEU A 176 -7.04 7.89 -18.59
CA LEU A 176 -6.60 8.79 -17.52
C LEU A 176 -5.09 8.85 -17.43
N ILE A 177 -4.42 7.68 -17.45
CA ILE A 177 -2.96 7.59 -17.39
C ILE A 177 -2.34 8.26 -18.62
N GLU A 178 -2.89 8.02 -19.81
CA GLU A 178 -2.38 8.58 -21.06
C GLU A 178 -2.51 10.11 -21.12
N VAL A 179 -3.68 10.65 -20.78
CA VAL A 179 -3.94 12.10 -20.78
C VAL A 179 -3.16 12.81 -19.66
N SER A 180 -2.88 12.11 -18.56
CA SER A 180 -2.12 12.65 -17.43
C SER A 180 -0.61 12.60 -17.65
N LYS A 181 -0.10 11.86 -18.64
CA LYS A 181 1.30 11.97 -19.08
C LYS A 181 1.49 13.39 -19.59
N ILE A 182 2.37 14.12 -18.90
CA ILE A 182 2.74 15.51 -19.20
C ILE A 182 2.85 15.72 -20.72
N PRO A 183 2.25 16.78 -21.30
CA PRO A 183 2.57 17.17 -22.67
C PRO A 183 4.07 17.44 -22.73
N VAL A 184 4.77 16.65 -23.55
CA VAL A 184 6.21 16.79 -23.81
C VAL A 184 6.52 18.27 -24.03
N PHE A 185 7.20 18.89 -23.07
CA PHE A 185 7.78 20.21 -23.26
C PHE A 185 8.88 20.06 -24.31
N PHE A 186 8.63 20.59 -25.50
CA PHE A 186 9.66 20.99 -26.45
C PHE A 186 10.43 22.20 -25.90
#